data_AF-A0A452J763-F1
#
_entry.id   AF-A0A452J763-F1
#
_cell.length_a   1.000
_cell.length_b   1.000
_cell.length_c   1.000
_cell.angle_alpha   90.00
_cell.angle_beta   90.00
_cell.angle_gamma   90.00
#
_symmetry.space_group_name_H-M   'P 1'
#
loop_
_entity.id
_entity.type
_entity.pdbx_description
1 polymer ?
#
loop_
_entity_poly.entity_id
_entity_poly.type
_entity_poly.pdbx_seq_one_letter_code
_entity_poly.pdbx_strand_id
1 'polypeptide(L)'
;DGVGTLRLLDAVKTCGLINSVKFYQASTSELYGKVQEIPQKETTPFYPRSPYGAAKLYAYWIVVNFREAYNLFAVNGILFNHESPRRGANFVTRKISRSVAKIHLGQMEYFSLGNLDAKRDWGHAKDYVEAMWLMLQTDEPEDFVIATGEVHSVREFVEKSFKHIGKTIVWEGKNENEVGRCKETGKVHVTVDHKYYRPTEVDFLQGDRTKAEQKLNWKPRVTFDELVKEMVEADVELMKNNPNA
;
A
#
# COMPACT_ATOMS: atom_id res chain seq x y z
N ASP A 1 17.05 -5.07 -0.46
CA ASP A 1 16.23 -4.29 -1.41
C ASP A 1 17.03 -3.43 -2.39
N GLY A 2 18.01 -2.63 -1.98
CA GLY A 2 18.70 -1.70 -2.92
C GLY A 2 19.55 -2.38 -4.00
N VAL A 3 20.60 -3.13 -3.60
CA VAL A 3 21.62 -3.66 -4.54
C VAL A 3 21.05 -4.70 -5.53
N GLY A 4 19.92 -5.34 -5.21
CA GLY A 4 19.27 -6.29 -6.12
C GLY A 4 18.87 -5.68 -7.46
N THR A 5 18.36 -4.45 -7.45
CA THR A 5 18.00 -3.71 -8.68
C THR A 5 19.23 -3.47 -9.56
N LEU A 6 20.35 -3.02 -8.98
CA LEU A 6 21.60 -2.85 -9.72
C LEU A 6 22.04 -4.17 -10.38
N ARG A 7 22.05 -5.28 -9.63
CA ARG A 7 22.48 -6.58 -10.18
C ARG A 7 21.65 -7.00 -11.38
N LEU A 8 20.35 -6.71 -11.39
CA LEU A 8 19.47 -7.06 -12.51
C LEU A 8 19.70 -6.16 -13.73
N LEU A 9 19.92 -4.86 -13.51
CA LEU A 9 20.31 -3.91 -14.57
C LEU A 9 21.68 -4.26 -15.17
N ASP A 10 22.65 -4.62 -14.32
CA ASP A 10 23.96 -5.10 -14.77
C ASP A 10 23.83 -6.37 -15.59
N ALA A 11 22.98 -7.33 -15.18
CA ALA A 11 22.75 -8.55 -15.97
C ALA A 11 22.17 -8.24 -17.36
N VAL A 12 21.21 -7.32 -17.47
CA VAL A 12 20.70 -6.83 -18.77
C VAL A 12 21.83 -6.29 -19.64
N LYS A 13 22.69 -5.44 -19.06
CA LYS A 13 23.83 -4.85 -19.75
C LYS A 13 24.85 -5.91 -20.18
N THR A 14 25.23 -6.83 -19.29
CA THR A 14 26.18 -7.92 -19.56
C THR A 14 25.70 -8.85 -20.66
N CYS A 15 24.40 -9.13 -20.73
CA CYS A 15 23.81 -9.94 -21.79
C CYS A 15 23.62 -9.19 -23.13
N GLY A 16 24.01 -7.91 -23.21
CA GLY A 16 23.87 -7.11 -24.42
C GLY A 16 22.43 -6.73 -24.76
N LEU A 17 21.51 -6.76 -23.79
CA LEU A 17 20.06 -6.56 -24.01
C LEU A 17 19.61 -5.10 -23.82
N ILE A 18 20.55 -4.17 -23.61
CA ILE A 18 20.26 -2.78 -23.21
C ILE A 18 19.34 -2.04 -24.20
N ASN A 19 19.43 -2.37 -25.49
CA ASN A 19 18.68 -1.72 -26.56
C ASN A 19 17.40 -2.47 -26.96
N SER A 20 17.08 -3.61 -26.31
CA SER A 20 15.96 -4.48 -26.71
C SER A 20 14.98 -4.79 -25.58
N VAL A 21 15.37 -4.60 -24.32
CA VAL A 21 14.50 -4.87 -23.17
C VAL A 21 13.86 -3.58 -22.64
N LYS A 22 12.65 -3.70 -22.12
CA LYS A 22 12.01 -2.66 -21.30
C LYS A 22 11.99 -3.11 -19.83
N PHE A 23 12.37 -2.22 -18.92
CA PHE A 23 12.56 -2.52 -17.51
C PHE A 23 11.58 -1.71 -16.64
N TYR A 24 10.83 -2.39 -15.77
CA TYR A 24 9.97 -1.75 -14.77
C TYR A 24 10.57 -1.93 -13.37
N GLN A 25 10.73 -0.83 -12.64
CA GLN A 25 11.09 -0.84 -11.24
C GLN A 25 9.87 -0.56 -10.35
N ALA A 26 9.60 -1.47 -9.43
CA ALA A 26 8.61 -1.27 -8.38
C ALA A 26 9.12 -0.30 -7.30
N SER A 27 8.95 0.99 -7.55
CA SER A 27 9.15 2.07 -6.57
C SER A 27 7.91 2.20 -5.66
N THR A 28 7.87 3.19 -4.77
CA THR A 28 6.89 3.21 -3.67
C THR A 28 6.64 4.61 -3.13
N SER A 29 5.43 4.88 -2.67
CA SER A 29 5.10 6.11 -1.92
C SER A 29 5.88 6.28 -0.61
N GLU A 30 6.49 5.23 -0.06
CA GLU A 30 7.38 5.31 1.12
C GLU A 30 8.66 6.13 0.84
N LEU A 31 8.94 6.45 -0.42
CA LEU A 31 9.96 7.45 -0.80
C LEU A 31 9.60 8.86 -0.26
N TYR A 32 8.31 9.16 -0.07
CA TYR A 32 7.80 10.43 0.45
C TYR A 32 7.64 10.46 1.98
N GLY A 33 8.33 9.59 2.72
CA GLY A 33 8.10 9.33 4.15
C GLY A 33 7.85 10.57 5.03
N LYS A 34 8.70 11.60 4.96
CA LYS A 34 8.37 12.94 5.50
C LYS A 34 7.83 13.81 4.38
N VAL A 35 6.51 13.84 4.24
CA VAL A 35 5.81 14.55 3.17
C VAL A 35 6.23 16.01 3.10
N GLN A 36 6.59 16.47 1.90
CA GLN A 36 6.95 17.86 1.60
C GLN A 36 5.80 18.62 0.92
N GLU A 37 4.94 17.92 0.17
CA GLU A 37 3.82 18.48 -0.61
C GLU A 37 2.60 17.55 -0.52
N ILE A 38 1.39 18.10 -0.52
CA ILE A 38 0.13 17.34 -0.52
C ILE A 38 -0.78 17.88 -1.63
N PRO A 39 -1.32 17.04 -2.53
CA PRO A 39 -0.92 15.63 -2.76
C PRO A 39 0.51 15.51 -3.30
N GLN A 40 1.11 14.32 -3.18
CA GLN A 40 2.45 14.05 -3.72
C GLN A 40 2.35 13.66 -5.21
N LYS A 41 3.24 14.21 -6.02
CA LYS A 41 3.38 13.92 -7.46
C LYS A 41 4.83 13.58 -7.82
N GLU A 42 5.12 13.32 -9.09
CA GLU A 42 6.45 12.91 -9.56
C GLU A 42 7.56 13.92 -9.21
N THR A 43 7.23 15.21 -9.11
CA THR A 43 8.18 16.27 -8.79
C THR A 43 8.36 16.51 -7.29
N THR A 44 7.52 15.91 -6.44
CA THR A 44 7.59 16.10 -4.99
C THR A 44 8.92 15.52 -4.47
N PRO A 45 9.69 16.25 -3.64
CA PRO A 45 10.96 15.74 -3.14
C PRO A 45 10.82 14.50 -2.25
N PHE A 46 11.74 13.54 -2.42
CA PHE A 46 11.80 12.35 -1.58
C PHE A 46 12.41 12.63 -0.21
N TYR A 47 11.87 11.98 0.82
CA TYR A 47 12.38 12.00 2.19
C TYR A 47 12.03 10.67 2.88
N PRO A 48 12.80 9.59 2.65
CA PRO A 48 12.49 8.29 3.22
C PRO A 48 12.63 8.28 4.75
N ARG A 49 11.77 7.53 5.43
CA ARG A 49 11.73 7.44 6.91
C ARG A 49 11.96 6.02 7.44
N SER A 50 12.51 5.12 6.63
CA SER A 50 12.82 3.75 7.03
C SER A 50 14.00 3.18 6.24
N PRO A 51 14.67 2.13 6.73
CA PRO A 51 15.68 1.40 5.95
C PRO A 51 15.12 0.88 4.61
N TYR A 52 13.84 0.48 4.59
CA TYR A 52 13.13 0.10 3.37
C TYR A 52 13.04 1.28 2.39
N GLY A 53 12.59 2.45 2.86
CA GLY A 53 12.51 3.66 2.03
C GLY A 53 13.87 4.09 1.49
N ALA A 54 14.94 4.03 2.30
CA ALA A 54 16.30 4.36 1.85
C ALA A 54 16.80 3.38 0.77
N ALA A 55 16.55 2.08 0.94
CA ALA A 55 16.93 1.08 -0.04
C ALA A 55 16.15 1.24 -1.36
N LYS A 56 14.87 1.61 -1.30
CA LYS A 56 14.05 1.92 -2.48
C LYS A 56 14.48 3.22 -3.15
N LEU A 57 14.96 4.20 -2.40
CA LEU A 57 15.50 5.45 -2.95
C LEU A 57 16.76 5.18 -3.80
N TYR A 58 17.65 4.31 -3.33
CA TYR A 58 18.78 3.84 -4.13
C TYR A 58 18.30 3.15 -5.43
N ALA A 59 17.34 2.23 -5.32
CA ALA A 59 16.81 1.51 -6.47
C ALA A 59 16.16 2.44 -7.51
N TYR A 60 15.46 3.48 -7.05
CA TYR A 60 14.90 4.52 -7.91
C TYR A 60 16.00 5.21 -8.72
N TRP A 61 17.02 5.73 -8.03
CA TRP A 61 18.07 6.52 -8.69
C TRP A 61 18.99 5.69 -9.58
N ILE A 62 19.27 4.43 -9.24
CA ILE A 62 20.08 3.59 -10.12
C ILE A 62 19.35 3.27 -11.43
N VAL A 63 18.02 3.15 -11.40
CA VAL A 63 17.19 2.96 -12.59
C VAL A 63 17.20 4.21 -13.46
N VAL A 64 17.03 5.40 -12.86
CA VAL A 64 17.15 6.69 -13.56
C VAL A 64 18.52 6.80 -14.24
N ASN A 65 19.59 6.47 -13.52
CA ASN A 65 20.95 6.54 -14.06
C ASN A 65 21.15 5.59 -15.26
N PHE A 66 20.58 4.37 -15.23
CA PHE A 66 20.68 3.45 -16.38
C PHE A 66 19.90 3.95 -17.60
N ARG A 67 18.74 4.56 -17.38
CA ARG A 67 17.96 5.21 -18.43
C ARG A 67 18.75 6.34 -19.09
N GLU A 68 19.32 7.24 -18.28
CA GLU A 68 20.02 8.43 -18.79
C GLU A 68 21.40 8.13 -19.37
N ALA A 69 22.16 7.21 -18.77
CA ALA A 69 23.54 6.94 -19.19
C ALA A 69 23.65 5.94 -20.36
N TYR A 70 22.69 5.02 -20.49
CA TYR A 70 22.75 3.93 -21.47
C TYR A 70 21.55 3.89 -22.42
N ASN A 71 20.64 4.87 -22.35
CA ASN A 71 19.38 4.90 -23.11
C ASN A 71 18.54 3.63 -22.93
N LEU A 72 18.63 2.96 -21.78
CA LEU A 72 17.78 1.82 -21.46
C LEU A 72 16.34 2.30 -21.27
N PHE A 73 15.38 1.64 -21.90
CA PHE A 73 13.96 1.86 -21.58
C PHE A 73 13.70 1.34 -20.16
N ALA A 74 13.79 2.20 -19.16
CA ALA A 74 13.57 1.85 -17.77
C ALA A 74 12.69 2.88 -17.06
N VAL A 75 11.68 2.41 -16.33
CA VAL A 75 10.67 3.26 -15.68
C VAL A 75 10.51 2.91 -14.21
N ASN A 76 10.26 3.92 -13.38
CA ASN A 76 9.84 3.77 -11.99
C ASN A 76 8.32 3.97 -11.88
N GLY A 77 7.63 2.93 -11.44
CA GLY A 77 6.27 3.08 -10.94
C GLY A 77 6.30 3.48 -9.47
N ILE A 78 5.91 4.72 -9.15
CA ILE A 78 5.81 5.22 -7.77
C ILE A 78 4.43 4.89 -7.24
N LEU A 79 4.24 3.62 -6.83
CA LEU A 79 2.95 3.11 -6.41
C LEU A 79 2.66 3.43 -4.94
N PHE A 80 1.48 3.99 -4.70
CA PHE A 80 0.86 4.11 -3.38
C PHE A 80 0.34 2.75 -2.89
N ASN A 81 -0.23 2.72 -1.67
CA ASN A 81 -0.65 1.45 -1.08
C ASN A 81 -1.72 0.79 -1.94
N HIS A 82 -1.51 -0.49 -2.25
CA HIS A 82 -2.44 -1.28 -3.04
C HIS A 82 -2.59 -2.66 -2.42
N GLU A 83 -3.83 -3.07 -2.27
CA GLU A 83 -4.23 -4.16 -1.41
C GLU A 83 -5.11 -5.15 -2.19
N SER A 84 -5.38 -6.32 -1.62
CA SER A 84 -6.25 -7.35 -2.22
C SER A 84 -6.47 -8.49 -1.21
N PRO A 85 -7.37 -9.44 -1.50
CA PRO A 85 -7.46 -10.72 -0.78
C PRO A 85 -6.18 -11.58 -0.81
N ARG A 86 -5.12 -11.17 -1.52
CA ARG A 86 -3.83 -11.85 -1.59
C ARG A 86 -2.71 -11.11 -0.83
N ARG A 87 -3.03 -9.98 -0.19
CA ARG A 87 -2.05 -9.21 0.58
C ARG A 87 -1.45 -10.03 1.72
N GLY A 88 -0.16 -9.88 2.02
CA GLY A 88 0.47 -10.54 3.17
C GLY A 88 -0.18 -10.16 4.50
N ALA A 89 -0.36 -11.13 5.40
CA ALA A 89 -1.09 -10.95 6.66
C ALA A 89 -0.44 -9.95 7.64
N ASN A 90 0.83 -9.61 7.44
CA ASN A 90 1.55 -8.63 8.27
C ASN A 90 1.21 -7.17 7.93
N PHE A 91 0.56 -6.90 6.80
CA PHE A 91 0.12 -5.55 6.43
C PHE A 91 -1.21 -5.21 7.12
N VAL A 92 -1.38 -3.94 7.50
CA VAL A 92 -2.46 -3.49 8.39
C VAL A 92 -3.86 -3.83 7.87
N THR A 93 -4.13 -3.63 6.57
CA THR A 93 -5.41 -3.92 5.91
C THR A 93 -5.76 -5.40 6.03
N ARG A 94 -4.81 -6.28 5.71
CA ARG A 94 -5.02 -7.74 5.78
C ARG A 94 -5.07 -8.26 7.21
N LYS A 95 -4.30 -7.67 8.12
CA LYS A 95 -4.39 -7.95 9.55
C LYS A 95 -5.80 -7.64 10.07
N ILE A 96 -6.37 -6.51 9.70
CA ILE A 96 -7.74 -6.12 10.06
C ILE A 96 -8.75 -7.09 9.46
N SER A 97 -8.77 -7.28 8.13
CA SER A 97 -9.80 -8.11 7.47
C SER A 97 -9.84 -9.54 8.01
N ARG A 98 -8.67 -10.16 8.21
CA ARG A 98 -8.55 -11.49 8.81
C ARG A 98 -8.98 -11.55 10.26
N SER A 99 -8.65 -10.55 11.07
CA SER A 99 -9.03 -10.53 12.48
C SER A 99 -10.54 -10.33 12.63
N VAL A 100 -11.13 -9.45 11.82
CA VAL A 100 -12.59 -9.23 11.75
C VAL A 100 -13.31 -10.52 11.33
N ALA A 101 -12.79 -11.23 10.31
CA ALA A 101 -13.33 -12.53 9.89
C ALA A 101 -13.30 -13.57 11.02
N LYS A 102 -12.16 -13.70 11.72
CA LYS A 102 -12.03 -14.61 12.87
C LYS A 102 -12.97 -14.24 14.02
N ILE A 103 -13.15 -12.95 14.31
CA ILE A 103 -14.10 -12.47 15.33
C ILE A 103 -15.54 -12.80 14.92
N HIS A 104 -15.90 -12.60 13.65
CA HIS A 104 -17.22 -12.95 13.14
C HIS A 104 -17.54 -14.44 13.31
N LEU A 105 -16.55 -15.30 13.10
CA LEU A 105 -16.68 -16.76 13.22
C LEU A 105 -16.44 -17.29 14.65
N GLY A 106 -16.23 -16.44 15.65
CA GLY A 106 -15.97 -16.85 17.04
C GLY A 106 -14.61 -17.53 17.26
N GLN A 107 -13.67 -17.34 16.34
CA GLN A 107 -12.31 -17.92 16.38
C GLN A 107 -11.28 -16.98 17.04
N MET A 108 -11.67 -15.74 17.34
CA MET A 108 -10.85 -14.72 17.98
C MET A 108 -11.76 -13.78 18.77
N GLU A 109 -11.30 -13.29 19.91
CA GLU A 109 -12.08 -12.33 20.71
C GLU A 109 -11.71 -10.87 20.43
N TYR A 110 -10.41 -10.58 20.31
CA TYR A 110 -9.89 -9.24 20.06
C TYR A 110 -8.51 -9.29 19.37
N PHE A 111 -8.07 -8.15 18.83
CA PHE A 111 -6.73 -7.97 18.28
C PHE A 111 -6.20 -6.56 18.54
N SER A 112 -4.87 -6.40 18.56
CA SER A 112 -4.23 -5.09 18.78
C SER A 112 -3.66 -4.48 17.50
N LEU A 113 -3.74 -3.16 17.36
CA LEU A 113 -3.11 -2.35 16.31
C LEU A 113 -2.10 -1.35 16.89
N GLY A 114 -1.39 -0.63 16.01
CA GLY A 114 -0.52 0.49 16.38
C GLY A 114 -1.26 1.82 16.21
N ASN A 115 -0.67 2.74 15.46
CA ASN A 115 -1.27 4.05 15.18
C ASN A 115 -2.56 3.93 14.35
N LEU A 116 -3.72 4.20 14.98
CA LEU A 116 -5.05 4.18 14.35
C LEU A 116 -5.32 5.41 13.47
N ASP A 117 -4.60 6.52 13.71
CA ASP A 117 -4.83 7.79 13.04
C ASP A 117 -3.95 7.97 11.80
N ALA A 118 -3.05 7.01 11.53
CA ALA A 118 -2.28 6.97 10.30
C ALA A 118 -3.20 6.94 9.07
N LYS A 119 -2.91 7.82 8.10
CA LYS A 119 -3.72 8.03 6.90
C LYS A 119 -2.99 7.55 5.65
N ARG A 120 -3.71 6.81 4.79
CA ARG A 120 -3.16 6.19 3.58
C ARG A 120 -4.13 6.33 2.41
N ASP A 121 -3.54 6.33 1.22
CA ASP A 121 -4.20 6.17 -0.06
C ASP A 121 -4.13 4.69 -0.45
N TRP A 122 -5.27 4.01 -0.43
CA TRP A 122 -5.40 2.57 -0.67
C TRP A 122 -6.17 2.29 -1.97
N GLY A 123 -5.48 1.70 -2.94
CA GLY A 123 -6.09 1.14 -4.15
C GLY A 123 -6.12 -0.39 -4.17
N HIS A 124 -6.62 -0.96 -5.26
CA HIS A 124 -6.63 -2.40 -5.48
C HIS A 124 -5.48 -2.86 -6.38
N ALA A 125 -4.76 -3.91 -5.96
CA ALA A 125 -3.55 -4.38 -6.63
C ALA A 125 -3.77 -4.78 -8.10
N LYS A 126 -4.96 -5.28 -8.45
CA LYS A 126 -5.32 -5.64 -9.84
C LYS A 126 -5.31 -4.44 -10.79
N ASP A 127 -5.72 -3.26 -10.32
CA ASP A 127 -5.72 -2.05 -11.13
C ASP A 127 -4.29 -1.52 -11.30
N TYR A 128 -3.46 -1.68 -10.26
CA TYR A 128 -2.10 -1.14 -10.23
C TYR A 128 -1.15 -1.93 -11.14
N VAL A 129 -1.33 -3.25 -11.29
CA VAL A 129 -0.51 -4.04 -12.21
C VAL A 129 -0.77 -3.71 -13.69
N GLU A 130 -1.98 -3.25 -14.03
CA GLU A 130 -2.29 -2.73 -15.36
C GLU A 130 -1.48 -1.46 -15.65
N ALA A 131 -1.35 -0.55 -14.67
CA ALA A 131 -0.50 0.63 -14.80
C ALA A 131 0.96 0.26 -15.05
N MET A 132 1.50 -0.76 -14.36
CA MET A 132 2.87 -1.23 -14.60
C MET A 132 3.09 -1.63 -16.06
N TRP A 133 2.14 -2.38 -16.61
CA TRP A 133 2.19 -2.81 -18.00
C TRP A 133 2.07 -1.63 -18.98
N LEU A 134 1.14 -0.69 -18.73
CA LEU A 134 0.94 0.51 -19.55
C LEU A 134 2.18 1.39 -19.62
N MET A 135 2.93 1.55 -18.51
CA MET A 135 4.20 2.30 -18.51
C MET A 135 5.25 1.71 -19.46
N LEU A 136 5.21 0.40 -19.71
CA LEU A 136 6.10 -0.25 -20.67
C LEU A 136 5.58 -0.15 -22.11
N GLN A 137 4.34 0.29 -22.33
CA GLN A 137 3.76 0.46 -23.66
C GLN A 137 3.97 1.88 -24.22
N THR A 138 4.48 2.82 -23.41
CA THR A 138 4.76 4.18 -23.88
C THR A 138 5.92 4.20 -24.88
N ASP A 139 5.94 5.24 -25.71
CA ASP A 139 7.03 5.49 -26.67
C ASP A 139 8.33 5.85 -25.95
N GLU A 140 8.25 6.70 -24.93
CA GLU A 140 9.39 7.16 -24.12
C GLU A 140 9.29 6.66 -22.66
N PRO A 141 10.43 6.31 -22.02
CA PRO A 141 10.45 5.85 -20.64
C PRO A 141 10.28 7.01 -19.65
N GLU A 142 9.15 7.02 -18.94
CA GLU A 142 8.83 8.03 -17.93
C GLU A 142 8.43 7.40 -16.59
N ASP A 143 8.69 8.12 -15.50
CA ASP A 143 8.25 7.73 -14.15
C ASP A 143 6.85 8.28 -13.88
N PHE A 144 6.04 7.54 -13.11
CA PHE A 144 4.64 7.88 -12.84
C PHE A 144 4.23 7.58 -11.40
N VAL A 145 3.47 8.50 -10.81
CA VAL A 145 2.71 8.24 -9.57
C VAL A 145 1.43 7.47 -9.91
N ILE A 146 1.22 6.37 -9.19
CA ILE A 146 0.03 5.52 -9.30
C ILE A 146 -0.62 5.45 -7.91
N ALA A 147 -1.81 6.02 -7.80
CA ALA A 147 -2.55 6.22 -6.56
C ALA A 147 -4.06 6.22 -6.84
N THR A 148 -4.90 6.29 -5.80
CA THR A 148 -6.33 6.61 -5.99
C THR A 148 -6.59 8.11 -5.93
N GLY A 149 -5.86 8.83 -5.08
CA GLY A 149 -6.09 10.22 -4.71
C GLY A 149 -7.01 10.39 -3.49
N GLU A 150 -7.57 9.31 -2.97
CA GLU A 150 -8.45 9.29 -1.79
C GLU A 150 -7.69 8.82 -0.55
N VAL A 151 -7.92 9.45 0.59
CA VAL A 151 -7.18 9.17 1.83
C VAL A 151 -8.11 8.76 2.96
N HIS A 152 -7.78 7.65 3.61
CA HIS A 152 -8.55 7.08 4.72
C HIS A 152 -7.63 6.73 5.89
N SER A 153 -8.17 6.74 7.11
CA SER A 153 -7.41 6.34 8.30
C SER A 153 -7.47 4.83 8.54
N VAL A 154 -6.50 4.30 9.29
CA VAL A 154 -6.55 2.91 9.79
C VAL A 154 -7.82 2.69 10.63
N ARG A 155 -8.21 3.68 11.43
CA ARG A 155 -9.46 3.70 12.19
C ARG A 155 -10.69 3.51 11.31
N GLU A 156 -10.80 4.26 10.21
CA GLU A 156 -11.92 4.14 9.27
C GLU A 156 -11.95 2.75 8.61
N PHE A 157 -10.78 2.20 8.27
CA PHE A 157 -10.69 0.85 7.72
C PHE A 157 -11.27 -0.19 8.71
N VAL A 158 -10.93 -0.08 10.00
CA VAL A 158 -11.48 -0.94 11.06
C VAL A 158 -13.00 -0.80 11.15
N GLU A 159 -13.51 0.43 11.24
CA GLU A 159 -14.94 0.71 11.36
C GLU A 159 -15.74 0.10 10.20
N LYS A 160 -15.30 0.34 8.96
CA LYS A 160 -15.95 -0.21 7.77
C LYS A 160 -15.85 -1.73 7.71
N SER A 161 -14.71 -2.30 8.11
CA SER A 161 -14.54 -3.77 8.17
C SER A 161 -15.54 -4.41 9.15
N PHE A 162 -15.69 -3.86 10.35
CA PHE A 162 -16.67 -4.37 11.33
C PHE A 162 -18.11 -4.17 10.88
N LYS A 163 -18.42 -3.09 10.16
CA LYS A 163 -19.74 -2.85 9.59
C LYS A 163 -20.18 -3.96 8.65
N HIS A 164 -19.27 -4.55 7.86
CA HIS A 164 -19.57 -5.68 6.97
C HIS A 164 -19.98 -6.97 7.71
N ILE A 165 -19.63 -7.11 8.99
CA ILE A 165 -20.05 -8.23 9.84
C ILE A 165 -21.18 -7.84 10.81
N GLY A 166 -21.85 -6.72 10.55
CA GLY A 166 -23.01 -6.25 11.32
C GLY A 166 -22.68 -5.72 12.72
N LYS A 167 -21.46 -5.20 12.93
CA LYS A 167 -21.03 -4.64 14.22
C LYS A 167 -20.64 -3.17 14.07
N THR A 168 -21.09 -2.34 15.00
CA THR A 168 -20.70 -0.92 15.08
C THR A 168 -19.61 -0.76 16.14
N ILE A 169 -18.46 -0.20 15.77
CA ILE A 169 -17.37 0.10 16.72
C ILE A 169 -17.55 1.52 17.27
N VAL A 170 -17.43 1.65 18.59
CA VAL A 170 -17.37 2.91 19.33
C VAL A 170 -16.01 2.96 20.03
N TRP A 171 -15.30 4.06 19.85
CA TRP A 171 -13.98 4.27 20.43
C TRP A 171 -14.07 4.92 21.81
N GLU A 172 -13.34 4.37 22.76
CA GLU A 172 -13.25 4.85 24.14
C GLU A 172 -11.78 4.92 24.56
N GLY A 173 -11.42 5.87 25.43
CA GLY A 173 -10.04 6.10 25.83
C GLY A 173 -9.25 6.94 24.82
N LYS A 174 -7.92 7.00 25.00
CA LYS A 174 -6.98 7.76 24.16
C LYS A 174 -5.62 7.09 24.15
N ASN A 175 -4.85 7.34 23.09
CA ASN A 175 -3.47 6.85 22.92
C ASN A 175 -3.41 5.32 23.07
N GLU A 176 -2.44 4.80 23.83
CA GLU A 176 -2.26 3.38 24.09
C GLU A 176 -3.42 2.72 24.87
N ASN A 177 -4.24 3.52 25.56
CA ASN A 177 -5.40 3.05 26.31
C ASN A 177 -6.69 3.12 25.48
N GLU A 178 -6.60 3.48 24.20
CA GLU A 178 -7.76 3.51 23.31
C GLU A 178 -8.22 2.09 22.95
N VAL A 179 -9.54 1.88 22.99
CA VAL A 179 -10.19 0.61 22.66
C VAL A 179 -11.39 0.82 21.74
N GLY A 180 -11.62 -0.17 20.86
CA GLY A 180 -12.80 -0.26 20.01
C GLY A 180 -13.80 -1.25 20.57
N ARG A 181 -14.94 -0.76 21.05
CA ARG A 181 -16.04 -1.54 21.63
C ARG A 181 -17.18 -1.72 20.64
N CYS A 182 -17.69 -2.94 20.51
CA CYS A 182 -18.89 -3.22 19.73
C CYS A 182 -20.13 -2.69 20.48
N LYS A 183 -20.85 -1.75 19.87
CA LYS A 183 -22.04 -1.10 20.44
C LYS A 183 -23.13 -2.09 20.81
N GLU A 184 -23.33 -3.12 19.98
CA GLU A 184 -24.43 -4.07 20.12
C GLU A 184 -24.19 -5.09 21.26
N THR A 185 -22.93 -5.36 21.59
CA THR A 185 -22.57 -6.42 22.55
C THR A 185 -21.83 -5.93 23.79
N GLY A 186 -21.35 -4.68 23.77
CA GLY A 186 -20.49 -4.12 24.82
C GLY A 186 -19.08 -4.73 24.86
N LYS A 187 -18.74 -5.70 24.00
CA LYS A 187 -17.42 -6.36 23.98
C LYS A 187 -16.36 -5.49 23.31
N VAL A 188 -15.17 -5.47 23.88
CA VAL A 188 -13.99 -4.86 23.25
C VAL A 188 -13.40 -5.84 22.24
N HIS A 189 -13.16 -5.38 21.02
CA HIS A 189 -12.61 -6.19 19.93
C HIS A 189 -11.29 -5.64 19.38
N VAL A 190 -11.01 -4.36 19.61
CA VAL A 190 -9.81 -3.69 19.12
C VAL A 190 -9.12 -2.99 20.28
N THR A 191 -7.81 -3.20 20.39
CA THR A 191 -6.95 -2.54 21.38
C THR A 191 -5.76 -1.90 20.68
N VAL A 192 -5.08 -0.97 21.34
CA VAL A 192 -3.81 -0.38 20.87
C VAL A 192 -2.64 -1.03 21.62
N ASP A 193 -1.55 -1.32 20.91
CA ASP A 193 -0.32 -1.86 21.51
C ASP A 193 0.90 -1.14 20.93
N HIS A 194 1.70 -0.54 21.81
CA HIS A 194 2.88 0.25 21.47
C HIS A 194 3.90 -0.54 20.63
N LYS A 195 3.95 -1.88 20.73
CA LYS A 195 4.87 -2.70 19.93
C LYS A 195 4.63 -2.62 18.42
N TYR A 196 3.44 -2.19 17.99
CA TYR A 196 3.09 -2.04 16.57
C TYR A 196 3.35 -0.63 16.03
N TYR A 197 3.81 0.31 16.86
CA TYR A 197 4.23 1.62 16.39
C TYR A 197 5.59 1.53 15.69
N ARG A 198 5.76 2.33 14.64
CA ARG A 198 7.05 2.50 13.99
C ARG A 198 7.87 3.57 14.72
N PRO A 199 9.20 3.42 14.85
CA PRO A 199 10.05 4.47 15.41
C PRO A 199 9.94 5.81 14.67
N THR A 200 9.68 5.72 13.36
CA THR A 200 9.51 6.85 12.46
C THR A 200 8.28 6.59 11.62
N GLU A 201 7.14 7.12 12.06
CA GLU A 201 5.87 6.97 11.36
C GLU A 201 5.84 7.81 10.08
N VAL A 202 5.05 7.32 9.12
CA VAL A 202 4.62 8.11 7.95
C VAL A 202 3.16 8.46 8.20
N ASP A 203 2.86 9.72 8.50
CA ASP A 203 1.55 10.08 9.03
C ASP A 203 0.47 10.16 7.94
N PHE A 204 0.84 10.64 6.76
CA PHE A 204 -0.09 10.96 5.68
C PHE A 204 0.53 10.63 4.32
N LEU A 205 -0.24 10.01 3.42
CA LEU A 205 0.12 9.78 2.03
C LEU A 205 -1.13 9.95 1.17
N GLN A 206 -1.03 10.76 0.12
CA GLN A 206 -2.09 10.99 -0.87
C GLN A 206 -1.43 11.29 -2.21
N GLY A 207 -1.67 10.46 -3.22
CA GLY A 207 -1.00 10.59 -4.52
C GLY A 207 -1.81 11.38 -5.53
N ASP A 208 -1.13 12.23 -6.30
CA ASP A 208 -1.67 12.86 -7.50
C ASP A 208 -1.25 12.05 -8.73
N ARG A 209 -2.24 11.42 -9.37
CA ARG A 209 -2.08 10.54 -10.54
C ARG A 209 -2.37 11.25 -11.86
N THR A 210 -2.43 12.58 -11.89
CA THR A 210 -2.81 13.35 -13.08
C THR A 210 -1.96 13.01 -14.30
N LYS A 211 -0.63 12.83 -14.12
CA LYS A 211 0.28 12.44 -15.22
C LYS A 211 -0.08 11.08 -15.81
N ALA A 212 -0.39 10.09 -14.96
CA ALA A 212 -0.80 8.76 -15.40
C ALA A 212 -2.14 8.78 -16.12
N GLU A 213 -3.11 9.59 -15.68
CA GLU A 213 -4.37 9.77 -16.41
C GLU A 213 -4.13 10.33 -17.82
N GLN A 214 -3.32 11.37 -17.94
CA GLN A 214 -3.10 12.06 -19.21
C GLN A 214 -2.30 11.24 -20.21
N LYS A 215 -1.23 10.56 -19.75
CA LYS A 215 -0.29 9.86 -20.63
C LYS A 215 -0.56 8.37 -20.81
N LEU A 216 -1.14 7.71 -19.81
CA LEU A 216 -1.42 6.28 -19.84
C LEU A 216 -2.91 5.97 -20.02
N ASN A 217 -3.78 6.99 -19.95
CA ASN A 217 -5.23 6.82 -19.85
C ASN A 217 -5.64 5.86 -18.73
N TRP A 218 -4.86 5.82 -17.64
CA TRP A 218 -5.07 4.91 -16.53
C TRP A 218 -5.85 5.58 -15.40
N LYS A 219 -6.84 4.88 -14.84
CA LYS A 219 -7.61 5.28 -13.66
C LYS A 219 -7.88 4.07 -12.76
N PRO A 220 -7.87 4.22 -11.41
CA PRO A 220 -8.31 3.18 -10.50
C PRO A 220 -9.79 2.88 -10.74
N ARG A 221 -10.18 1.61 -10.61
CA ARG A 221 -11.56 1.15 -10.81
C ARG A 221 -12.23 0.78 -9.49
N VAL A 222 -11.47 0.15 -8.58
CA VAL A 222 -11.98 -0.27 -7.28
C VAL A 222 -11.89 0.88 -6.27
N THR A 223 -13.01 1.19 -5.62
CA THR A 223 -13.10 2.19 -4.55
C THR A 223 -12.61 1.65 -3.21
N PHE A 224 -12.36 2.54 -2.25
CA PHE A 224 -12.00 2.14 -0.88
C PHE A 224 -13.06 1.23 -0.22
N ASP A 225 -14.35 1.55 -0.38
CA ASP A 225 -15.45 0.77 0.21
C ASP A 225 -15.56 -0.63 -0.41
N GLU A 226 -15.39 -0.74 -1.72
CA GLU A 226 -15.37 -2.04 -2.42
C GLU A 226 -14.16 -2.88 -2.01
N LEU A 227 -12.99 -2.26 -1.86
CA LEU A 227 -11.77 -2.93 -1.38
C LEU A 227 -11.96 -3.52 0.03
N VAL A 228 -12.50 -2.73 0.97
CA VAL A 228 -12.75 -3.20 2.34
C VAL A 228 -13.74 -4.37 2.32
N LYS A 229 -14.84 -4.24 1.57
CA LYS A 229 -15.84 -5.29 1.41
C LYS A 229 -15.22 -6.59 0.87
N GLU A 230 -14.52 -6.51 -0.27
CA GLU A 230 -13.91 -7.67 -0.93
C GLU A 230 -12.93 -8.40 0.00
N MET A 231 -12.08 -7.65 0.72
CA MET A 231 -11.10 -8.24 1.63
C MET A 231 -11.76 -8.95 2.81
N VAL A 232 -12.80 -8.36 3.42
CA VAL A 232 -13.51 -8.99 4.54
C VAL A 232 -14.27 -10.23 4.08
N GLU A 233 -15.00 -10.15 2.97
CA GLU A 233 -15.76 -11.28 2.43
C GLU A 233 -14.84 -12.47 2.09
N ALA A 234 -13.71 -12.20 1.43
CA ALA A 234 -12.74 -13.23 1.08
C ALA A 234 -12.12 -13.90 2.32
N ASP A 235 -11.80 -13.12 3.37
CA ASP A 235 -11.22 -13.68 4.58
C ASP A 235 -12.27 -14.41 5.43
N VAL A 236 -13.54 -14.00 5.45
CA VAL A 236 -14.63 -14.77 6.09
C VAL A 236 -14.76 -16.15 5.43
N GLU A 237 -14.81 -16.20 4.09
CA GLU A 237 -14.90 -17.47 3.37
C GLU A 237 -13.66 -18.34 3.60
N LEU A 238 -12.46 -17.75 3.58
CA LEU A 238 -11.21 -18.45 3.84
C LEU A 238 -11.18 -19.06 5.25
N MET A 239 -11.52 -18.28 6.28
CA MET A 239 -11.49 -18.74 7.68
C MET A 239 -12.60 -19.74 8.02
N LYS A 240 -13.72 -19.70 7.28
CA LYS A 240 -14.79 -20.70 7.38
C LYS A 240 -14.34 -22.06 6.83
N ASN A 241 -13.62 -22.06 5.71
CA ASN A 241 -13.12 -23.28 5.07
C ASN A 241 -11.84 -23.83 5.72
N ASN A 242 -10.97 -22.94 6.23
CA ASN A 242 -9.74 -23.32 6.92
C ASN A 242 -9.38 -22.30 8.02
N PRO A 243 -9.72 -22.57 9.29
CA PRO A 243 -9.45 -21.68 10.42
C PRO A 243 -7.95 -21.37 10.67
N ASN A 244 -7.05 -22.19 10.10
CA ASN A 244 -5.60 -22.07 10.26
C ASN A 244 -4.89 -21.37 9.09
N ALA A 245 -5.62 -21.02 8.02
CA ALA A 245 -5.07 -20.22 6.92
C ALA A 245 -4.68 -18.81 7.40
#